data_AF-A0A7X6LZS4-F1
#
_entry.id   AF-A0A7X6LZS4-F1
#
_cell.length_a   1.000
_cell.length_b   1.000
_cell.length_c   1.000
_cell.angle_alpha   90.00
_cell.angle_beta   90.00
_cell.angle_gamma   90.00
#
_symmetry.space_group_name_H-M   'P 1'
#
loop_
_entity.id
_entity.type
_entity.pdbx_description
1 polymer ?
#
loop_
_entity_poly.entity_id
_entity_poly.type
_entity_poly.pdbx_seq_one_letter_code
_entity_poly.pdbx_strand_id
1 'polypeptide(L)'
;MAMNLLQRRGSESRSRQEFTQRQDDRIAEQQRKNHIHGVQLQGYIDRAQHGRVEHWADMAIKAGRYREHLLEVQVKNARLQHDQDRADRAKDSDKASEERRDKVHGLQVRALRGEYNRKDAIHTQQLRRYDKQIAQDQRLHDLKVEYQKLLIEARKRALGLTETLTDTDPGNARAHTASAGWAAAEATADLSDDHRAHTEAWAERYGEDTGNDPRTAVADARAEAEALDGAADELDNKVSALSVEYTLASYGEAQMRAFGAADSPAPAPDSGDELEVLDGEVINMVVEATGVTGDLDMGVDFAPPVLPPVKALGPAPSAEVEPR
;
A
#
# COMPACT_ATOMS: atom_id res chain seq x y z
N MET A 1 -2.76 150.89 -86.34
CA MET A 1 -3.27 149.51 -86.28
C MET A 1 -2.30 148.63 -85.47
N ALA A 2 -2.42 148.60 -84.13
CA ALA A 2 -1.49 147.85 -83.27
C ALA A 2 -2.18 147.22 -82.03
N MET A 3 -3.44 146.83 -82.15
CA MET A 3 -4.26 146.37 -81.01
C MET A 3 -4.79 144.92 -81.15
N ASN A 4 -4.28 144.13 -82.11
CA ASN A 4 -4.70 142.73 -82.33
C ASN A 4 -3.59 141.68 -82.08
N LEU A 5 -2.36 142.11 -81.78
CA LEU A 5 -1.22 141.20 -81.53
C LEU A 5 -0.98 140.92 -80.04
N LEU A 6 -1.35 141.83 -79.12
CA LEU A 6 -1.23 141.58 -77.67
C LEU A 6 -2.35 140.68 -77.12
N GLN A 7 -3.58 140.79 -77.63
CA GLN A 7 -4.71 139.95 -77.19
C GLN A 7 -4.58 138.49 -77.64
N ARG A 8 -3.94 138.25 -78.80
CA ARG A 8 -3.71 136.90 -79.34
C ARG A 8 -2.56 136.15 -78.65
N ARG A 9 -1.55 136.87 -78.14
CA ARG A 9 -0.43 136.28 -77.39
C ARG A 9 -0.80 135.87 -75.95
N GLY A 10 -1.80 136.52 -75.35
CA GLY A 10 -2.32 136.20 -74.02
C GLY A 10 -3.35 135.05 -73.98
N SER A 11 -4.05 134.79 -75.09
CA SER A 11 -4.98 133.65 -75.21
C SER A 11 -4.24 132.35 -75.53
N GLU A 12 -3.17 132.41 -76.33
CA GLU A 12 -2.32 131.24 -76.64
C GLU A 12 -1.49 130.77 -75.43
N SER A 13 -1.02 131.69 -74.56
CA SER A 13 -0.32 131.34 -73.32
C SER A 13 -1.25 130.70 -72.29
N ARG A 14 -2.49 131.21 -72.14
CA ARG A 14 -3.53 130.57 -71.31
C ARG A 14 -3.92 129.19 -71.83
N SER A 15 -4.07 129.03 -73.15
CA SER A 15 -4.38 127.72 -73.76
C SER A 15 -3.27 126.68 -73.54
N ARG A 16 -1.99 127.09 -73.63
CA ARG A 16 -0.87 126.19 -73.31
C ARG A 16 -0.83 125.82 -71.83
N GLN A 17 -1.06 126.78 -70.94
CA GLN A 17 -1.10 126.55 -69.50
C GLN A 17 -2.26 125.64 -69.07
N GLU A 18 -3.44 125.81 -69.67
CA GLU A 18 -4.58 124.91 -69.45
C GLU A 18 -4.33 123.52 -70.01
N PHE A 19 -3.65 123.40 -71.17
CA PHE A 19 -3.26 122.12 -71.73
C PHE A 19 -2.27 121.38 -70.81
N THR A 20 -1.25 122.07 -70.30
CA THR A 20 -0.30 121.50 -69.34
C THR A 20 -1.01 121.12 -68.04
N GLN A 21 -1.91 121.95 -67.53
CA GLN A 21 -2.67 121.64 -66.33
C GLN A 21 -3.57 120.41 -66.50
N ARG A 22 -4.28 120.28 -67.63
CA ARG A 22 -5.07 119.07 -67.94
C ARG A 22 -4.20 117.84 -68.19
N GLN A 23 -2.96 118.02 -68.64
CA GLN A 23 -2.01 116.92 -68.80
C GLN A 23 -1.51 116.46 -67.43
N ASP A 24 -1.14 117.40 -66.56
CA ASP A 24 -0.70 117.13 -65.19
C ASP A 24 -1.84 116.52 -64.35
N ASP A 25 -3.07 117.01 -64.48
CA ASP A 25 -4.25 116.45 -63.82
C ASP A 25 -4.51 115.01 -64.28
N ARG A 26 -4.39 114.72 -65.58
CA ARG A 26 -4.50 113.35 -66.12
C ARG A 26 -3.38 112.44 -65.62
N ILE A 27 -2.14 112.94 -65.54
CA ILE A 27 -1.01 112.19 -65.01
C ILE A 27 -1.23 111.91 -63.51
N ALA A 28 -1.66 112.90 -62.73
CA ALA A 28 -1.95 112.76 -61.31
C ALA A 28 -3.12 111.80 -61.07
N GLU A 29 -4.18 111.88 -61.86
CA GLU A 29 -5.31 110.95 -61.79
C GLU A 29 -4.88 109.51 -62.14
N GLN A 30 -4.06 109.34 -63.17
CA GLN A 30 -3.50 108.04 -63.55
C GLN A 30 -2.62 107.47 -62.43
N GLN A 31 -1.77 108.30 -61.80
CA GLN A 31 -0.95 107.89 -60.66
C GLN A 31 -1.81 107.45 -59.47
N ARG A 32 -2.88 108.20 -59.14
CA ARG A 32 -3.83 107.82 -58.08
C ARG A 32 -4.53 106.50 -58.40
N LYS A 33 -4.99 106.31 -59.65
CA LYS A 33 -5.60 105.04 -60.10
C LYS A 33 -4.63 103.87 -59.98
N ASN A 34 -3.39 104.05 -60.43
CA ASN A 34 -2.35 103.03 -60.31
C ASN A 34 -2.04 102.69 -58.85
N HIS A 35 -1.99 103.71 -57.97
CA HIS A 35 -1.77 103.51 -56.54
C HIS A 35 -2.93 102.73 -55.89
N ILE A 36 -4.18 103.15 -56.13
CA ILE A 36 -5.37 102.46 -55.61
C ILE A 36 -5.40 101.00 -56.10
N HIS A 37 -5.14 100.77 -57.39
CA HIS A 37 -5.08 99.43 -57.96
C HIS A 37 -3.97 98.59 -57.31
N GLY A 38 -2.79 99.18 -57.07
CA GLY A 38 -1.69 98.52 -56.35
C GLY A 38 -2.08 98.11 -54.93
N VAL A 39 -2.73 98.99 -54.17
CA VAL A 39 -3.23 98.69 -52.81
C VAL A 39 -4.29 97.60 -52.83
N GLN A 40 -5.21 97.62 -53.81
CA GLN A 40 -6.23 96.58 -53.95
C GLN A 40 -5.60 95.22 -54.24
N LEU A 41 -4.67 95.14 -55.20
CA LEU A 41 -3.92 93.93 -55.52
C LEU A 41 -3.17 93.40 -54.29
N GLN A 42 -2.48 94.28 -53.56
CA GLN A 42 -1.80 93.89 -52.33
C GLN A 42 -2.79 93.33 -51.30
N GLY A 43 -3.93 93.98 -51.10
CA GLY A 43 -4.97 93.48 -50.21
C GLY A 43 -5.56 92.12 -50.63
N TYR A 44 -5.65 91.80 -51.92
CA TYR A 44 -6.04 90.47 -52.39
C TYR A 44 -4.94 89.43 -52.14
N ILE A 45 -3.68 89.79 -52.37
CA ILE A 45 -2.52 88.92 -52.11
C ILE A 45 -2.44 88.61 -50.62
N ASP A 46 -2.55 89.61 -49.75
CA ASP A 46 -2.49 89.47 -48.30
C ASP A 46 -3.64 88.59 -47.79
N ARG A 47 -4.88 88.82 -48.24
CA ARG A 47 -6.02 87.95 -47.87
C ARG A 47 -5.84 86.50 -48.32
N ALA A 48 -5.33 86.29 -49.53
CA ALA A 48 -5.06 84.95 -50.04
C ALA A 48 -3.92 84.26 -49.27
N GLN A 49 -2.89 85.01 -48.86
CA GLN A 49 -1.81 84.50 -48.02
C GLN A 49 -2.31 84.15 -46.61
N HIS A 50 -3.05 85.05 -45.97
CA HIS A 50 -3.64 84.82 -44.65
C HIS A 50 -4.58 83.61 -44.65
N GLY A 51 -5.48 83.49 -45.64
CA GLY A 51 -6.39 82.34 -45.73
C GLY A 51 -5.65 81.00 -45.92
N ARG A 52 -4.50 80.99 -46.63
CA ARG A 52 -3.66 79.78 -46.74
C ARG A 52 -3.00 79.42 -45.41
N VAL A 53 -2.48 80.40 -44.69
CA VAL A 53 -1.84 80.18 -43.38
C VAL A 53 -2.86 79.68 -42.36
N GLU A 54 -4.05 80.30 -42.31
CA GLU A 54 -5.14 79.86 -41.45
C GLU A 54 -5.60 78.44 -41.78
N HIS A 55 -5.77 78.13 -43.07
CA HIS A 55 -6.14 76.78 -43.49
C HIS A 55 -5.07 75.73 -43.11
N TRP A 56 -3.80 76.06 -43.28
CA TRP A 56 -2.70 75.15 -42.92
C TRP A 56 -2.60 74.96 -41.41
N ALA A 57 -2.79 76.02 -40.63
CA ALA A 57 -2.85 75.95 -39.16
C ALA A 57 -4.01 75.08 -38.67
N ASP A 58 -5.21 75.24 -39.24
CA ASP A 58 -6.37 74.41 -38.92
C ASP A 58 -6.13 72.93 -39.27
N MET A 59 -5.54 72.66 -40.45
CA MET A 59 -5.16 71.29 -40.84
C MET A 59 -4.10 70.69 -39.91
N ALA A 60 -3.12 71.47 -39.45
CA ALA A 60 -2.10 71.01 -38.50
C ALA A 60 -2.71 70.67 -37.13
N ILE A 61 -3.64 71.50 -36.64
CA ILE A 61 -4.35 71.24 -35.38
C ILE A 61 -5.20 69.96 -35.50
N LYS A 62 -5.95 69.80 -36.59
CA LYS A 62 -6.75 68.59 -36.84
C LYS A 62 -5.89 67.33 -36.93
N ALA A 63 -4.75 67.41 -37.64
CA ALA A 63 -3.81 66.31 -37.73
C ALA A 63 -3.20 65.95 -36.36
N GLY A 64 -2.89 66.95 -35.54
CA GLY A 64 -2.45 66.75 -34.15
C GLY A 64 -3.48 66.01 -33.31
N ARG A 65 -4.73 66.49 -33.29
CA ARG A 65 -5.83 65.84 -32.56
C ARG A 65 -6.10 64.42 -33.02
N TYR A 66 -6.01 64.16 -34.32
CA TYR A 66 -6.19 62.80 -34.84
C TYR A 66 -5.08 61.85 -34.35
N ARG A 67 -3.83 62.31 -34.31
CA ARG A 67 -2.70 61.52 -33.76
C ARG A 67 -2.88 61.26 -32.26
N GLU A 68 -3.29 62.26 -31.49
CA GLU A 68 -3.60 62.09 -30.07
C GLU A 68 -4.70 61.05 -29.86
N HIS A 69 -5.79 61.14 -30.63
CA HIS A 69 -6.87 60.17 -30.56
C HIS A 69 -6.41 58.74 -30.87
N LEU A 70 -5.57 58.55 -31.89
CA LEU A 70 -4.99 57.24 -32.21
C LEU A 70 -4.12 56.70 -31.06
N LEU A 71 -3.31 57.56 -30.44
CA LEU A 71 -2.50 57.17 -29.28
C LEU A 71 -3.36 56.81 -28.08
N GLU A 72 -4.44 57.56 -27.82
CA GLU A 72 -5.39 57.23 -26.75
C GLU A 72 -6.04 55.85 -26.98
N VAL A 73 -6.45 55.56 -28.22
CA VAL A 73 -7.01 54.25 -28.59
C VAL A 73 -5.97 53.15 -28.39
N GLN A 74 -4.72 53.37 -28.81
CA GLN A 74 -3.63 52.40 -28.59
C GLN A 74 -3.36 52.15 -27.11
N VAL A 75 -3.29 53.20 -26.28
CA VAL A 75 -3.09 53.08 -24.84
C VAL A 75 -4.26 52.34 -24.17
N LYS A 76 -5.50 52.64 -24.57
CA LYS A 76 -6.69 51.92 -24.07
C LYS A 76 -6.63 50.44 -24.44
N ASN A 77 -6.30 50.13 -25.68
CA ASN A 77 -6.18 48.74 -26.13
C ASN A 77 -5.05 48.00 -25.39
N ALA A 78 -3.90 48.64 -25.18
CA ALA A 78 -2.80 48.06 -24.42
C ALA A 78 -3.18 47.80 -22.95
N ARG A 79 -3.96 48.69 -22.33
CA ARG A 79 -4.49 48.48 -20.97
C ARG A 79 -5.45 47.30 -20.92
N LEU A 80 -6.39 47.21 -21.86
CA LEU A 80 -7.33 46.10 -21.94
C LEU A 80 -6.62 44.76 -22.12
N GLN A 81 -5.61 44.70 -22.99
CA GLN A 81 -4.79 43.51 -23.16
C GLN A 81 -4.03 43.15 -21.88
N HIS A 82 -3.39 44.12 -21.23
CA HIS A 82 -2.69 43.89 -19.98
C HIS A 82 -3.62 43.38 -18.86
N ASP A 83 -4.83 43.92 -18.77
CA ASP A 83 -5.83 43.49 -17.79
C ASP A 83 -6.35 42.07 -18.08
N GLN A 84 -6.55 41.73 -19.36
CA GLN A 84 -6.86 40.37 -19.80
C GLN A 84 -5.73 39.40 -19.46
N ASP A 85 -4.48 39.72 -19.82
CA ASP A 85 -3.31 38.90 -19.51
C ASP A 85 -3.12 38.68 -18.01
N ARG A 86 -3.45 39.70 -17.20
CA ARG A 86 -3.40 39.60 -15.74
C ARG A 86 -4.50 38.68 -15.21
N ALA A 87 -5.72 38.80 -15.74
CA ALA A 87 -6.84 37.94 -15.36
C ALA A 87 -6.58 36.48 -15.73
N ASP A 88 -6.00 36.22 -16.92
CA ASP A 88 -5.70 34.85 -17.35
C ASP A 88 -4.55 34.25 -16.55
N ARG A 89 -3.49 35.03 -16.26
CA ARG A 89 -2.44 34.60 -15.31
C ARG A 89 -2.98 34.27 -13.93
N ALA A 90 -3.96 35.02 -13.44
CA ALA A 90 -4.61 34.73 -12.16
C ALA A 90 -5.36 33.39 -12.19
N LYS A 91 -6.19 33.16 -13.22
CA LYS A 91 -6.91 31.89 -13.42
C LYS A 91 -5.95 30.69 -13.51
N ASP A 92 -4.87 30.83 -14.27
CA ASP A 92 -3.86 29.76 -14.41
C ASP A 92 -3.18 29.46 -13.07
N SER A 93 -2.91 30.49 -12.27
CA SER A 93 -2.32 30.32 -10.94
C SER A 93 -3.27 29.64 -9.95
N ASP A 94 -4.56 29.95 -10.03
CA ASP A 94 -5.59 29.33 -9.20
C ASP A 94 -5.77 27.86 -9.58
N LYS A 95 -5.90 27.57 -10.88
CA LYS A 95 -5.98 26.20 -11.39
C LYS A 95 -4.75 25.37 -11.00
N ALA A 96 -3.55 25.93 -11.14
CA ALA A 96 -2.33 25.25 -10.73
C ALA A 96 -2.27 25.00 -9.22
N SER A 97 -2.91 25.87 -8.41
CA SER A 97 -3.00 25.69 -6.96
C SER A 97 -4.02 24.62 -6.58
N GLU A 98 -5.15 24.56 -7.27
CA GLU A 98 -6.16 23.49 -7.14
C GLU A 98 -5.57 22.13 -7.52
N GLU A 99 -4.91 22.01 -8.67
CA GLU A 99 -4.26 20.76 -9.09
C GLU A 99 -3.21 20.27 -8.07
N ARG A 100 -2.47 21.19 -7.42
CA ARG A 100 -1.54 20.83 -6.34
C ARG A 100 -2.29 20.33 -5.11
N ARG A 101 -3.38 20.98 -4.72
CA ARG A 101 -4.22 20.55 -3.59
C ARG A 101 -4.80 19.16 -3.85
N ASP A 102 -5.32 18.90 -5.05
CA ASP A 102 -5.87 17.60 -5.42
C ASP A 102 -4.82 16.49 -5.40
N LYS A 103 -3.61 16.77 -5.89
CA LYS A 103 -2.49 15.82 -5.82
C LYS A 103 -2.09 15.53 -4.37
N VAL A 104 -1.98 16.56 -3.53
CA VAL A 104 -1.65 16.40 -2.10
C VAL A 104 -2.75 15.62 -1.38
N HIS A 105 -4.02 15.96 -1.61
CA HIS A 105 -5.16 15.25 -1.05
C HIS A 105 -5.18 13.78 -1.50
N GLY A 106 -4.94 13.51 -2.79
CA GLY A 106 -4.84 12.14 -3.31
C GLY A 106 -3.72 11.32 -2.67
N LEU A 107 -2.57 11.93 -2.40
CA LEU A 107 -1.47 11.30 -1.66
C LEU A 107 -1.83 11.02 -0.20
N GLN A 108 -2.48 11.97 0.48
CA GLN A 108 -2.94 11.80 1.86
C GLN A 108 -3.97 10.67 1.97
N VAL A 109 -4.97 10.63 1.09
CA VAL A 109 -5.96 9.55 1.05
C VAL A 109 -5.30 8.20 0.81
N ARG A 110 -4.32 8.12 -0.11
CA ARG A 110 -3.57 6.88 -0.35
C ARG A 110 -2.76 6.47 0.88
N ALA A 111 -2.12 7.40 1.56
CA ALA A 111 -1.36 7.14 2.79
C ALA A 111 -2.28 6.62 3.91
N LEU A 112 -3.41 7.29 4.16
CA LEU A 112 -4.42 6.87 5.14
C LEU A 112 -4.96 5.47 4.84
N ARG A 113 -5.23 5.17 3.56
CA ARG A 113 -5.67 3.84 3.14
C ARG A 113 -4.59 2.79 3.36
N GLY A 114 -3.33 3.12 3.08
CA GLY A 114 -2.19 2.25 3.36
C GLY A 114 -2.03 1.95 4.85
N GLU A 115 -2.17 2.96 5.71
CA GLU A 115 -2.15 2.79 7.16
C GLU A 115 -3.29 1.92 7.67
N TYR A 116 -4.51 2.14 7.17
CA TYR A 116 -5.67 1.33 7.53
C TYR A 116 -5.45 -0.14 7.16
N ASN A 117 -5.03 -0.41 5.92
CA ASN A 117 -4.75 -1.76 5.45
C ASN A 117 -3.64 -2.44 6.28
N ARG A 118 -2.59 -1.68 6.67
CA ARG A 118 -1.52 -2.20 7.53
C ARG A 118 -2.03 -2.55 8.93
N LYS A 119 -2.85 -1.67 9.53
CA LYS A 119 -3.46 -1.92 10.84
C LYS A 119 -4.39 -3.13 10.79
N ASP A 120 -5.17 -3.28 9.73
CA ASP A 120 -6.07 -4.40 9.54
C ASP A 120 -5.32 -5.74 9.37
N ALA A 121 -4.21 -5.74 8.63
CA ALA A 121 -3.33 -6.90 8.50
C ALA A 121 -2.72 -7.32 9.86
N ILE A 122 -2.24 -6.35 10.64
CA ILE A 122 -1.71 -6.59 11.99
C ILE A 122 -2.81 -7.14 12.91
N HIS A 123 -4.00 -6.53 12.89
CA HIS A 123 -5.13 -6.97 13.70
C HIS A 123 -5.56 -8.41 13.35
N THR A 124 -5.64 -8.73 12.07
CA THR A 124 -5.93 -10.08 11.57
C THR A 124 -4.87 -11.09 12.03
N GLN A 125 -3.59 -10.72 12.01
CA GLN A 125 -2.52 -11.58 12.49
C GLN A 125 -2.60 -11.79 14.02
N GLN A 126 -2.96 -10.75 14.78
CA GLN A 126 -3.16 -10.84 16.23
C GLN A 126 -4.32 -11.76 16.58
N LEU A 127 -5.46 -11.63 15.89
CA LEU A 127 -6.60 -12.54 16.07
C LEU A 127 -6.20 -14.00 15.84
N ARG A 128 -5.50 -14.28 14.72
CA ARG A 128 -4.99 -15.64 14.44
C ARG A 128 -4.05 -16.16 15.53
N ARG A 129 -3.26 -15.28 16.17
CA ARG A 129 -2.38 -15.66 17.27
C ARG A 129 -3.18 -16.00 18.52
N TYR A 130 -4.20 -15.20 18.85
CA TYR A 130 -5.09 -15.48 19.97
C TYR A 130 -5.87 -16.78 19.77
N ASP A 131 -6.38 -17.04 18.57
CA ASP A 131 -7.08 -18.29 18.26
C ASP A 131 -6.17 -19.52 18.48
N LYS A 132 -4.91 -19.43 18.04
CA LYS A 132 -3.91 -20.49 18.28
C LYS A 132 -3.61 -20.68 19.76
N GLN A 133 -3.51 -19.60 20.52
CA GLN A 133 -3.26 -19.66 21.97
C GLN A 133 -4.45 -20.31 22.69
N ILE A 134 -5.68 -19.91 22.36
CA ILE A 134 -6.90 -20.50 22.93
C ILE A 134 -6.96 -22.01 22.63
N ALA A 135 -6.66 -22.42 21.39
CA ALA A 135 -6.63 -23.84 21.02
C ALA A 135 -5.53 -24.62 21.78
N GLN A 136 -4.37 -24.01 22.02
CA GLN A 136 -3.30 -24.60 22.81
C GLN A 136 -3.71 -24.74 24.29
N ASP A 137 -4.32 -23.72 24.87
CA ASP A 137 -4.79 -23.72 26.26
C ASP A 137 -5.87 -24.78 26.49
N GLN A 138 -6.76 -24.98 25.51
CA GLN A 138 -7.74 -26.06 25.53
C GLN A 138 -7.07 -27.44 25.55
N ARG A 139 -6.09 -27.68 24.67
CA ARG A 139 -5.33 -28.95 24.65
C ARG A 139 -4.60 -29.20 25.97
N LEU A 140 -3.97 -28.17 26.55
CA LEU A 140 -3.31 -28.28 27.84
C LEU A 140 -4.30 -28.59 28.96
N HIS A 141 -5.49 -28.00 28.93
CA HIS A 141 -6.56 -28.29 29.87
C HIS A 141 -7.03 -29.75 29.75
N ASP A 142 -7.28 -30.23 28.52
CA ASP A 142 -7.72 -31.60 28.27
C ASP A 142 -6.68 -32.61 28.76
N LEU A 143 -5.39 -32.40 28.44
CA LEU A 143 -4.29 -33.24 28.91
C LEU A 143 -4.20 -33.25 30.44
N LYS A 144 -4.42 -32.10 31.09
CA LYS A 144 -4.44 -32.00 32.56
C LYS A 144 -5.60 -32.81 33.15
N VAL A 145 -6.78 -32.77 32.52
CA VAL A 145 -7.94 -33.55 32.93
C VAL A 145 -7.67 -35.05 32.77
N GLU A 146 -7.10 -35.47 31.64
CA GLU A 146 -6.71 -36.87 31.39
C GLU A 146 -5.67 -37.36 32.40
N TYR A 147 -4.63 -36.57 32.65
CA TYR A 147 -3.61 -36.88 33.65
C TYR A 147 -4.22 -37.05 35.05
N GLN A 148 -5.14 -36.16 35.44
CA GLN A 148 -5.83 -36.27 36.73
C GLN A 148 -6.72 -37.52 36.80
N LYS A 149 -7.44 -37.86 35.71
CA LYS A 149 -8.21 -39.11 35.63
C LYS A 149 -7.31 -40.33 35.81
N LEU A 150 -6.17 -40.36 35.11
CA LEU A 150 -5.22 -41.47 35.17
C LEU A 150 -4.57 -41.60 36.56
N LEU A 151 -4.28 -40.48 37.24
CA LEU A 151 -3.85 -40.50 38.65
C LEU A 151 -4.92 -41.05 39.58
N ILE A 152 -6.19 -40.68 39.37
CA ILE A 152 -7.30 -41.23 40.15
C ILE A 152 -7.42 -42.73 39.90
N GLU A 153 -7.34 -43.19 38.65
CA GLU A 153 -7.36 -44.61 38.30
C GLU A 153 -6.19 -45.38 38.90
N ALA A 154 -4.97 -44.84 38.83
CA ALA A 154 -3.79 -45.44 39.44
C ALA A 154 -3.94 -45.54 40.97
N ARG A 155 -4.48 -44.50 41.62
CA ARG A 155 -4.80 -44.54 43.06
C ARG A 155 -5.90 -45.54 43.37
N LYS A 156 -6.94 -45.66 42.53
CA LYS A 156 -7.99 -46.67 42.68
C LYS A 156 -7.42 -48.09 42.56
N ARG A 157 -6.51 -48.35 41.61
CA ARG A 157 -5.77 -49.63 41.51
C ARG A 157 -4.93 -49.89 42.74
N ALA A 158 -4.13 -48.93 43.18
CA ALA A 158 -3.27 -49.07 44.35
C ALA A 158 -4.06 -49.31 45.65
N LEU A 159 -5.28 -48.78 45.76
CA LEU A 159 -6.19 -49.02 46.88
C LEU A 159 -7.02 -50.31 46.73
N GLY A 160 -6.84 -51.08 45.65
CA GLY A 160 -7.60 -52.30 45.37
C GLY A 160 -9.08 -52.05 45.03
N LEU A 161 -9.45 -50.81 44.70
CA LEU A 161 -10.84 -50.43 44.39
C LEU A 161 -11.25 -50.74 42.94
N THR A 162 -10.30 -50.97 42.04
CA THR A 162 -10.56 -51.42 40.66
C THR A 162 -10.23 -52.90 40.46
N GLU A 163 -9.44 -53.48 41.36
CA GLU A 163 -9.34 -54.94 41.51
C GLU A 163 -10.39 -55.40 42.53
N THR A 164 -11.63 -54.98 42.35
CA THR A 164 -12.72 -55.67 43.02
C THR A 164 -12.90 -56.99 42.29
N LEU A 165 -12.56 -58.07 42.99
CA LEU A 165 -12.88 -59.48 42.78
C LEU A 165 -14.40 -59.74 42.63
N THR A 166 -15.09 -58.89 41.89
CA THR A 166 -16.54 -58.87 41.68
C THR A 166 -16.92 -59.00 40.21
N ASP A 167 -15.95 -58.89 39.28
CA ASP A 167 -16.17 -59.01 37.83
C ASP A 167 -15.63 -60.32 37.23
N THR A 168 -14.93 -61.16 38.01
CA THR A 168 -14.82 -62.57 37.63
C THR A 168 -16.16 -63.21 37.93
N ASP A 169 -16.98 -63.39 36.89
CA ASP A 169 -18.08 -64.35 36.91
C ASP A 169 -17.59 -65.62 37.64
N PRO A 170 -18.28 -66.12 38.67
CA PRO A 170 -17.86 -67.34 39.36
C PRO A 170 -17.58 -68.50 38.39
N GLY A 171 -18.18 -68.51 37.20
CA GLY A 171 -17.80 -69.40 36.10
C GLY A 171 -16.36 -69.20 35.60
N ASN A 172 -15.94 -67.96 35.31
CA ASN A 172 -14.59 -67.64 34.85
C ASN A 172 -13.51 -67.91 35.89
N ALA A 173 -13.76 -67.62 37.17
CA ALA A 173 -12.79 -67.93 38.22
C ALA A 173 -12.59 -69.45 38.36
N ARG A 174 -13.67 -70.23 38.28
CA ARG A 174 -13.61 -71.71 38.31
C ARG A 174 -12.90 -72.25 37.08
N ALA A 175 -13.23 -71.74 35.89
CA ALA A 175 -12.56 -72.04 34.63
C ALA A 175 -11.03 -71.82 34.69
N HIS A 176 -10.57 -70.67 35.22
CA HIS A 176 -9.14 -70.40 35.38
C HIS A 176 -8.46 -71.35 36.38
N THR A 177 -9.14 -71.70 37.47
CA THR A 177 -8.58 -72.67 38.43
C THR A 177 -8.54 -74.09 37.85
N ALA A 178 -9.56 -74.48 37.08
CA ALA A 178 -9.62 -75.75 36.39
C ALA A 178 -8.58 -75.84 35.26
N SER A 179 -8.33 -74.74 34.54
CA SER A 179 -7.32 -74.69 33.47
C SER A 179 -5.90 -74.79 34.02
N ALA A 180 -5.60 -74.08 35.12
CA ALA A 180 -4.33 -74.18 35.80
C ALA A 180 -4.11 -75.58 36.40
N GLY A 181 -5.17 -76.16 36.99
CA GLY A 181 -5.15 -77.54 37.50
C GLY A 181 -4.90 -78.58 36.42
N TRP A 182 -5.57 -78.43 35.26
CA TRP A 182 -5.37 -79.29 34.10
C TRP A 182 -3.96 -79.16 33.52
N ALA A 183 -3.46 -77.93 33.31
CA ALA A 183 -2.11 -77.72 32.77
C ALA A 183 -1.01 -78.32 33.67
N ALA A 184 -1.17 -78.21 34.99
CA ALA A 184 -0.26 -78.83 35.95
C ALA A 184 -0.35 -80.37 35.93
N ALA A 185 -1.54 -80.93 35.76
CA ALA A 185 -1.74 -82.37 35.66
C ALA A 185 -1.20 -82.93 34.33
N GLU A 186 -1.49 -82.27 33.20
CA GLU A 186 -1.02 -82.62 31.86
C GLU A 186 0.51 -82.65 31.78
N ALA A 187 1.20 -81.71 32.42
CA ALA A 187 2.67 -81.71 32.52
C ALA A 187 3.23 -82.96 33.23
N THR A 188 2.41 -83.67 34.00
CA THR A 188 2.78 -84.90 34.73
C THR A 188 2.11 -86.17 34.18
N ALA A 189 1.24 -86.06 33.16
CA ALA A 189 0.37 -87.15 32.70
C ALA A 189 1.14 -88.37 32.18
N ASP A 190 2.36 -88.17 31.67
CA ASP A 190 3.22 -89.22 31.12
C ASP A 190 3.98 -90.03 32.20
N LEU A 191 3.90 -89.62 33.47
CA LEU A 191 4.68 -90.24 34.56
C LEU A 191 4.04 -91.51 35.12
N SER A 192 2.69 -91.60 35.16
CA SER A 192 1.97 -92.80 35.61
C SER A 192 0.50 -92.79 35.15
N ASP A 193 -0.14 -93.96 35.19
CA ASP A 193 -1.58 -94.06 34.90
C ASP A 193 -2.44 -93.27 35.89
N ASP A 194 -2.01 -93.12 37.15
CA ASP A 194 -2.68 -92.27 38.15
C ASP A 194 -2.61 -90.78 37.76
N HIS A 195 -1.46 -90.31 37.26
CA HIS A 195 -1.33 -88.93 36.76
C HIS A 195 -2.19 -88.68 35.52
N ARG A 196 -2.35 -89.69 34.65
CA ARG A 196 -3.27 -89.61 33.50
C ARG A 196 -4.72 -89.50 33.94
N ALA A 197 -5.15 -90.31 34.92
CA ALA A 197 -6.50 -90.23 35.49
C ALA A 197 -6.77 -88.87 36.17
N HIS A 198 -5.78 -88.30 36.87
CA HIS A 198 -5.88 -86.95 37.42
C HIS A 198 -6.03 -85.87 36.34
N THR A 199 -5.33 -86.02 35.22
CA THR A 199 -5.42 -85.11 34.08
C THR A 199 -6.79 -85.18 33.41
N GLU A 200 -7.34 -86.38 33.25
CA GLU A 200 -8.71 -86.58 32.73
C GLU A 200 -9.77 -85.97 33.66
N ALA A 201 -9.64 -86.14 34.98
CA ALA A 201 -10.55 -85.52 35.95
C ALA A 201 -10.52 -83.99 35.91
N TRP A 202 -9.34 -83.38 35.70
CA TRP A 202 -9.24 -81.94 35.52
C TRP A 202 -9.77 -81.47 34.15
N ALA A 203 -9.63 -82.29 33.11
CA ALA A 203 -10.18 -82.00 31.79
C ALA A 203 -11.71 -82.00 31.80
N GLU A 204 -12.34 -82.97 32.49
CA GLU A 204 -13.78 -83.03 32.70
C GLU A 204 -14.27 -81.79 33.45
N ARG A 205 -13.62 -81.43 34.56
CA ARG A 205 -13.96 -80.24 35.35
C ARG A 205 -13.81 -78.93 34.55
N TYR A 206 -12.76 -78.79 33.74
CA TYR A 206 -12.61 -77.63 32.86
C TYR A 206 -13.73 -77.57 31.80
N GLY A 207 -14.13 -78.73 31.25
CA GLY A 207 -15.27 -78.84 30.34
C GLY A 207 -16.60 -78.48 31.00
N GLU A 208 -16.83 -78.88 32.24
CA GLU A 208 -18.01 -78.49 33.03
C GLU A 208 -18.04 -76.98 33.32
N ASP A 209 -16.88 -76.39 33.63
CA ASP A 209 -16.78 -74.97 33.99
C ASP A 209 -16.77 -74.02 32.76
N THR A 210 -16.32 -74.47 31.59
CA THR A 210 -16.15 -73.63 30.37
C THR A 210 -17.01 -74.03 29.18
N GLY A 211 -17.55 -75.24 29.16
CA GLY A 211 -18.21 -75.82 27.99
C GLY A 211 -17.27 -76.26 26.87
N ASN A 212 -15.94 -76.15 27.05
CA ASN A 212 -14.93 -76.46 26.04
C ASN A 212 -13.96 -77.54 26.55
N ASP A 213 -13.46 -78.40 25.65
CA ASP A 213 -12.36 -79.33 25.97
C ASP A 213 -11.03 -78.55 26.05
N PRO A 214 -10.25 -78.69 27.13
CA PRO A 214 -8.98 -77.95 27.22
C PRO A 214 -8.00 -78.34 26.12
N ARG A 215 -8.06 -79.57 25.59
CA ARG A 215 -7.16 -80.04 24.52
C ARG A 215 -7.45 -79.36 23.19
N THR A 216 -8.72 -79.16 22.86
CA THR A 216 -9.11 -78.44 21.65
C THR A 216 -8.78 -76.96 21.77
N ALA A 217 -9.04 -76.36 22.94
CA ALA A 217 -8.74 -74.95 23.19
C ALA A 217 -7.23 -74.64 23.06
N VAL A 218 -6.35 -75.54 23.53
CA VAL A 218 -4.90 -75.38 23.38
C VAL A 218 -4.45 -75.59 21.93
N ALA A 219 -5.05 -76.55 21.21
CA ALA A 219 -4.73 -76.77 19.80
C ALA A 219 -5.13 -75.57 18.92
N ASP A 220 -6.31 -74.99 19.17
CA ASP A 220 -6.80 -73.81 18.45
C ASP A 220 -5.93 -72.58 18.75
N ALA A 221 -5.60 -72.35 20.03
CA ALA A 221 -4.72 -71.24 20.44
C ALA A 221 -3.32 -71.34 19.83
N ARG A 222 -2.79 -72.56 19.66
CA ARG A 222 -1.51 -72.79 18.99
C ARG A 222 -1.57 -72.48 17.50
N ALA A 223 -2.63 -72.91 16.82
CA ALA A 223 -2.84 -72.60 15.40
C ALA A 223 -3.00 -71.09 15.15
N GLU A 224 -3.68 -70.39 16.06
CA GLU A 224 -3.83 -68.93 15.99
C GLU A 224 -2.49 -68.20 16.21
N ALA A 225 -1.69 -68.65 17.18
CA ALA A 225 -0.36 -68.08 17.42
C ALA A 225 0.57 -68.26 16.22
N GLU A 226 0.57 -69.44 15.59
CA GLU A 226 1.35 -69.70 14.37
C GLU A 226 0.90 -68.82 13.19
N ALA A 227 -0.40 -68.51 13.08
CA ALA A 227 -0.91 -67.60 12.05
C ALA A 227 -0.50 -66.13 12.27
N LEU A 228 -0.43 -65.68 13.53
CA LEU A 228 -0.02 -64.31 13.87
C LEU A 228 1.47 -64.07 13.60
N ASP A 229 2.32 -65.06 13.84
CA ASP A 229 3.77 -64.98 13.58
C ASP A 229 4.05 -64.80 12.07
N GLY A 230 3.35 -65.56 11.23
CA GLY A 230 3.44 -65.41 9.77
C GLY A 230 2.96 -64.03 9.25
N ALA A 231 1.98 -63.41 9.92
CA ALA A 231 1.50 -62.07 9.54
C ALA A 231 2.48 -60.95 9.94
N ALA A 232 3.21 -61.12 11.04
CA ALA A 232 4.25 -60.18 11.45
C ALA A 232 5.44 -60.20 10.48
N ASP A 233 5.86 -61.39 10.05
CA ASP A 233 6.91 -61.57 9.04
C ASP A 233 6.52 -60.95 7.69
N GLU A 234 5.25 -61.03 7.29
CA GLU A 234 4.76 -60.43 6.04
C GLU A 234 4.79 -58.89 6.09
N LEU A 235 4.49 -58.31 7.24
CA LEU A 235 4.50 -56.85 7.45
C LEU A 235 5.94 -56.30 7.40
N ASP A 236 6.89 -56.98 8.04
CA ASP A 236 8.30 -56.56 8.07
C ASP A 236 8.93 -56.59 6.67
N ASN A 237 8.59 -57.61 5.87
CA ASN A 237 8.98 -57.70 4.47
C ASN A 237 8.43 -56.55 3.61
N LYS A 238 7.16 -56.14 3.84
CA LYS A 238 6.53 -55.00 3.11
C LYS A 238 7.18 -53.67 3.48
N VAL A 239 7.45 -53.44 4.77
CA VAL A 239 8.11 -52.22 5.24
C VAL A 239 9.54 -52.12 4.69
N SER A 240 10.27 -53.24 4.69
CA SER A 240 11.61 -53.32 4.11
C SER A 240 11.61 -53.00 2.61
N ALA A 241 10.67 -53.57 1.83
CA ALA A 241 10.55 -53.28 0.40
C ALA A 241 10.25 -51.79 0.11
N LEU A 242 9.33 -51.17 0.86
CA LEU A 242 9.00 -49.75 0.73
C LEU A 242 10.18 -48.83 1.07
N SER A 243 11.01 -49.20 2.05
CA SER A 243 12.21 -48.44 2.41
C SER A 243 13.26 -48.42 1.30
N VAL A 244 13.38 -49.52 0.54
CA VAL A 244 14.29 -49.64 -0.61
C VAL A 244 13.78 -48.81 -1.79
N GLU A 245 12.47 -48.81 -2.04
CA GLU A 245 11.88 -47.98 -3.10
C GLU A 245 12.04 -46.48 -2.81
N TYR A 246 11.82 -46.06 -1.57
CA TYR A 246 11.96 -44.65 -1.17
C TYR A 246 13.41 -44.14 -1.28
N THR A 247 14.39 -44.97 -0.88
CA THR A 247 15.82 -44.62 -0.98
C THR A 247 16.28 -44.53 -2.44
N LEU A 248 15.80 -45.42 -3.32
CA LEU A 248 16.13 -45.35 -4.74
C LEU A 248 15.48 -44.14 -5.43
N ALA A 249 14.23 -43.82 -5.09
CA ALA A 249 13.51 -42.67 -5.66
C ALA A 249 14.13 -41.33 -5.24
N SER A 250 14.48 -41.19 -3.96
CA SER A 250 15.12 -39.97 -3.43
C SER A 250 16.52 -39.73 -3.99
N TYR A 251 17.30 -40.80 -4.23
CA TYR A 251 18.62 -40.69 -4.87
C TYR A 251 18.51 -40.26 -6.35
N GLY A 252 17.53 -40.80 -7.09
CA GLY A 252 17.27 -40.40 -8.48
C GLY A 252 16.83 -38.94 -8.60
N GLU A 253 16.00 -38.45 -7.67
CA GLU A 253 15.55 -37.06 -7.65
C GLU A 253 16.69 -36.07 -7.33
N ALA A 254 17.61 -36.45 -6.45
CA ALA A 254 18.78 -35.63 -6.11
C ALA A 254 19.76 -35.48 -7.29
N GLN A 255 19.98 -36.53 -8.09
CA GLN A 255 20.84 -36.46 -9.28
C GLN A 255 20.25 -35.57 -10.39
N MET A 256 18.95 -35.63 -10.63
CA MET A 256 18.30 -34.79 -11.64
C MET A 256 18.36 -33.30 -11.28
N ARG A 257 18.32 -32.96 -9.99
CA ARG A 257 18.48 -31.57 -9.50
C ARG A 257 19.90 -31.04 -9.70
N ALA A 258 20.93 -31.89 -9.58
CA ALA A 258 22.32 -31.49 -9.73
C ALA A 258 22.73 -31.20 -11.20
N PHE A 259 22.14 -31.91 -12.18
CA PHE A 259 22.42 -31.67 -13.60
C PHE A 259 21.64 -30.51 -14.23
N GLY A 260 20.53 -30.07 -13.61
CA GLY A 260 19.70 -28.97 -14.14
C GLY A 260 20.19 -27.55 -13.84
N ALA A 261 21.23 -27.37 -13.01
CA ALA A 261 21.69 -26.07 -12.54
C ALA A 261 22.94 -25.52 -13.25
N ALA A 262 23.46 -26.20 -14.27
CA ALA A 262 24.76 -25.92 -14.90
C ALA A 262 24.71 -25.10 -16.21
N ASP A 263 23.70 -24.24 -16.43
CA ASP A 263 23.63 -23.35 -17.61
C ASP A 263 23.32 -21.89 -17.22
N SER A 264 24.36 -21.11 -16.90
CA SER A 264 24.49 -19.67 -17.21
C SER A 264 25.87 -19.12 -16.78
N PRO A 265 26.65 -18.46 -17.67
CA PRO A 265 27.97 -17.94 -17.32
C PRO A 265 27.98 -16.43 -16.98
N ALA A 266 28.97 -16.06 -16.14
CA ALA A 266 29.61 -14.76 -15.90
C ALA A 266 28.99 -13.84 -14.81
N PRO A 267 29.82 -13.17 -13.95
CA PRO A 267 31.01 -12.39 -14.34
C PRO A 267 32.34 -12.75 -13.65
N ALA A 268 33.40 -12.13 -14.20
CA ALA A 268 34.83 -12.28 -13.96
C ALA A 268 35.31 -11.80 -12.55
N PRO A 269 36.57 -12.12 -12.18
CA PRO A 269 37.02 -12.29 -10.80
C PRO A 269 37.68 -11.03 -10.21
N ASP A 270 37.53 -10.84 -8.89
CA ASP A 270 38.53 -10.11 -8.12
C ASP A 270 38.76 -10.78 -6.75
N SER A 271 40.05 -10.92 -6.45
CA SER A 271 40.70 -11.21 -5.17
C SER A 271 40.16 -12.34 -4.28
N GLY A 272 40.78 -13.51 -4.45
CA GLY A 272 41.44 -14.30 -3.42
C GLY A 272 40.75 -14.50 -2.07
N ASP A 273 40.30 -15.72 -1.83
CA ASP A 273 40.72 -16.45 -0.63
C ASP A 273 40.65 -17.97 -0.89
N GLU A 274 41.57 -18.66 -0.24
CA GLU A 274 42.01 -20.02 -0.52
C GLU A 274 40.91 -21.08 -0.36
N LEU A 275 40.98 -22.05 -1.27
CA LEU A 275 40.24 -23.28 -1.25
C LEU A 275 40.89 -24.25 -0.25
N GLU A 276 40.50 -24.21 1.02
CA GLU A 276 40.70 -25.36 1.92
C GLU A 276 39.52 -26.31 1.81
N VAL A 277 39.75 -27.39 1.04
CA VAL A 277 38.95 -28.60 1.11
C VAL A 277 39.26 -29.26 2.45
N LEU A 278 38.40 -29.04 3.44
CA LEU A 278 38.35 -29.88 4.63
C LEU A 278 37.36 -31.02 4.38
N ASP A 279 37.94 -32.18 4.08
CA ASP A 279 37.31 -33.48 4.27
C ASP A 279 36.78 -33.58 5.71
N GLY A 280 35.50 -33.87 5.86
CA GLY A 280 34.91 -34.32 7.13
C GLY A 280 34.04 -33.32 7.87
N GLU A 281 32.91 -32.90 7.27
CA GLU A 281 31.75 -32.46 8.06
C GLU A 281 30.45 -32.66 7.26
N VAL A 282 30.04 -33.93 7.17
CA VAL A 282 28.62 -34.24 7.01
C VAL A 282 28.00 -34.15 8.41
N ILE A 283 26.86 -33.48 8.50
CA ILE A 283 26.00 -33.24 9.69
C ILE A 283 26.16 -31.84 10.31
N ASN A 284 25.51 -30.84 9.72
CA ASN A 284 24.49 -30.04 10.43
C ASN A 284 23.84 -29.01 9.50
N MET A 285 22.80 -29.42 8.76
CA MET A 285 21.85 -28.46 8.21
C MET A 285 20.44 -29.06 8.11
N VAL A 286 19.93 -29.60 9.23
CA VAL A 286 18.47 -29.79 9.44
C VAL A 286 18.17 -29.74 10.95
N VAL A 287 18.31 -28.57 11.60
CA VAL A 287 17.58 -28.25 12.85
C VAL A 287 17.26 -26.74 12.87
N GLU A 288 16.42 -26.28 11.95
CA GLU A 288 15.73 -24.99 12.07
C GLU A 288 14.27 -25.14 11.61
N ALA A 289 13.50 -25.93 12.36
CA ALA A 289 12.03 -25.89 12.27
C ALA A 289 11.33 -25.96 13.63
N THR A 290 12.08 -26.08 14.73
CA THR A 290 11.52 -26.01 16.09
C THR A 290 12.50 -25.23 16.96
N GLY A 291 12.31 -23.91 17.04
CA GLY A 291 13.10 -23.04 17.90
C GLY A 291 12.89 -23.39 19.37
N VAL A 292 13.72 -24.30 19.88
CA VAL A 292 13.96 -24.55 21.31
C VAL A 292 15.40 -25.03 21.46
N THR A 293 16.36 -24.10 21.50
CA THR A 293 17.63 -24.27 22.25
C THR A 293 18.17 -22.89 22.55
N GLY A 294 17.91 -22.43 23.77
CA GLY A 294 18.50 -21.23 24.35
C GLY A 294 18.44 -21.42 25.84
N ASP A 295 19.61 -21.45 26.47
CA ASP A 295 19.85 -21.70 27.88
C ASP A 295 18.83 -21.03 28.81
N LEU A 296 18.29 -21.83 29.71
CA LEU A 296 17.56 -21.40 30.89
C LEU A 296 18.55 -20.82 31.91
N ASP A 297 18.86 -19.53 31.80
CA ASP A 297 19.39 -18.76 32.91
C ASP A 297 18.21 -18.06 33.62
N MET A 298 17.60 -18.79 34.57
CA MET A 298 16.47 -18.32 35.37
C MET A 298 16.95 -17.37 36.49
N GLY A 299 17.41 -16.19 36.10
CA GLY A 299 17.58 -15.03 36.97
C GLY A 299 16.40 -14.08 36.82
N VAL A 300 15.24 -14.41 37.39
CA VAL A 300 14.08 -13.52 37.37
C VAL A 300 14.25 -12.46 38.47
N ASP A 301 14.77 -11.29 38.09
CA ASP A 301 14.66 -10.07 38.90
C ASP A 301 13.20 -9.57 38.86
N PHE A 302 12.44 -9.89 39.91
CA PHE A 302 11.13 -9.31 40.14
C PHE A 302 11.27 -7.85 40.58
N ALA A 303 11.37 -6.92 39.63
CA ALA A 303 10.99 -5.54 39.88
C ALA A 303 9.45 -5.43 39.79
N PRO A 304 8.74 -5.06 40.87
CA PRO A 304 7.29 -4.85 40.79
C PRO A 304 6.99 -3.68 39.83
N PRO A 305 5.92 -3.77 39.01
CA PRO A 305 5.57 -2.70 38.09
C PRO A 305 5.24 -1.42 38.88
N VAL A 306 5.98 -0.34 38.59
CA VAL A 306 5.66 1.00 39.10
C VAL A 306 4.34 1.43 38.46
N LEU A 307 3.28 1.44 39.27
CA LEU A 307 2.00 2.01 38.86
C LEU A 307 2.16 3.54 38.70
N PRO A 308 1.62 4.14 37.63
CA PRO A 308 1.55 5.59 37.52
C PRO A 308 0.69 6.16 38.68
N PRO A 309 0.99 7.38 39.18
CA PRO A 309 0.25 7.95 40.30
C PRO A 309 -1.22 8.10 39.91
N VAL A 310 -2.09 7.49 40.69
CA VAL A 310 -3.55 7.66 40.61
C VAL A 310 -3.83 9.14 40.85
N LYS A 311 -4.27 9.87 39.82
CA LYS A 311 -4.94 11.16 40.01
C LYS A 311 -6.18 10.88 40.85
N ALA A 312 -6.21 11.42 42.07
CA ALA A 312 -7.40 11.43 42.90
C ALA A 312 -8.57 11.99 42.07
N LEU A 313 -9.59 11.17 41.87
CA LEU A 313 -10.88 11.63 41.37
C LEU A 313 -11.37 12.70 42.36
N GLY A 314 -11.52 13.93 41.87
CA GLY A 314 -12.12 15.01 42.64
C GLY A 314 -13.54 14.63 43.09
N PRO A 315 -14.05 15.28 44.16
CA PRO A 315 -15.38 14.97 44.69
C PRO A 315 -16.45 15.14 43.60
N ALA A 316 -17.35 14.16 43.51
CA ALA A 316 -18.47 14.17 42.57
C ALA A 316 -19.31 15.45 42.74
N PRO A 317 -19.78 16.08 41.65
CA PRO A 317 -20.67 17.23 41.75
C PRO A 317 -22.00 16.82 42.39
N SER A 318 -22.42 17.60 43.39
CA SER A 318 -23.68 17.47 44.11
C SER A 318 -24.87 17.62 43.16
N ALA A 319 -25.89 16.77 43.37
CA ALA A 319 -27.17 16.89 42.70
C ALA A 319 -27.89 18.16 43.14
N GLU A 320 -27.73 19.24 42.38
CA GLU A 320 -28.56 20.43 42.52
C GLU A 320 -29.91 20.18 41.83
N VAL A 321 -30.93 20.15 42.68
CA VAL A 321 -32.34 20.25 42.35
C VAL A 321 -32.61 21.69 41.90
N GLU A 322 -33.01 21.89 40.64
CA GLU A 322 -33.67 23.13 40.25
C GLU A 322 -35.21 22.95 40.27
N PRO A 323 -35.95 23.86 40.91
CA PRO A 323 -37.40 23.94 40.79
C PRO A 323 -37.85 24.97 39.74
N ARG A 324 -38.89 24.58 39.00
CA ARG A 324 -39.81 25.33 38.11
C ARG A 324 -39.41 25.57 36.67
#